data_AF-A0A944T6M6-F1
#
_entry.id   AF-A0A944T6M6-F1
#
_cell.length_a   1.000
_cell.length_b   1.000
_cell.length_c   1.000
_cell.angle_alpha   90.00
_cell.angle_beta   90.00
_cell.angle_gamma   90.00
#
_symmetry.space_group_name_H-M   'P 1'
#
loop_
_entity.id
_entity.type
_entity.pdbx_description
1 polymer ?
#
loop_
_entity_poly.entity_id
_entity_poly.type
_entity_poly.pdbx_seq_one_letter_code
_entity_poly.pdbx_strand_id
1 'polypeptide(L)'
;MNINIGSRQTDDFKIMNFDHLMKIYENNYYLFKKVITSLRDNSSMSTIVFNNNVMQYEPITITKYTDIFKFYYKYKSPFYPGNSYSIKPHLLFTLYKDARLLEVKSLGQNKDFDENIRNKIKVNLNIYFWLKSILKNNHTYQ
;
A
#
# COMPACT_ATOMS: atom_id res chain seq x y z
N MET A 1 7.04 23.47 -41.65
CA MET A 1 6.40 22.30 -41.00
C MET A 1 6.55 22.49 -39.49
N ASN A 2 5.53 23.03 -38.81
CA ASN A 2 5.59 23.27 -37.37
C ASN A 2 5.27 21.94 -36.66
N ILE A 3 6.30 21.27 -36.15
CA ILE A 3 6.14 20.04 -35.40
C ILE A 3 5.64 20.45 -34.01
N ASN A 4 4.39 20.12 -33.72
CA ASN A 4 3.74 20.39 -32.44
C ASN A 4 4.35 19.46 -31.38
N ILE A 5 5.45 19.88 -30.75
CA ILE A 5 6.24 19.08 -29.79
C ILE A 5 5.57 19.03 -28.40
N GLY A 6 4.61 19.92 -28.13
CA GLY A 6 4.02 20.10 -26.80
C GLY A 6 3.16 18.94 -26.28
N SER A 7 2.54 18.13 -27.15
CA SER A 7 1.64 17.05 -26.72
C SER A 7 2.35 15.75 -26.34
N ARG A 8 3.45 15.40 -27.01
CA ARG A 8 4.18 14.14 -26.76
C ARG A 8 4.79 14.08 -25.36
N GLN A 9 5.44 15.17 -24.93
CA GLN A 9 6.05 15.21 -23.61
C GLN A 9 5.04 14.94 -22.49
N THR A 10 3.85 15.54 -22.55
CA THR A 10 2.85 15.35 -21.49
C THR A 10 2.34 13.91 -21.38
N ASP A 11 2.25 13.20 -22.51
CA ASP A 11 1.82 11.81 -22.53
C ASP A 11 2.95 10.87 -22.09
N ASP A 12 4.19 11.14 -22.50
CA ASP A 12 5.38 10.42 -22.03
C ASP A 12 5.55 10.56 -20.51
N PHE A 13 5.33 11.76 -19.95
CA PHE A 13 5.33 11.98 -18.50
C PHE A 13 4.20 11.21 -17.80
N LYS A 14 3.00 11.12 -18.38
CA LYS A 14 1.90 10.31 -17.81
C LYS A 14 2.23 8.82 -17.82
N ILE A 15 2.78 8.31 -18.92
CA ILE A 15 3.22 6.92 -19.06
C ILE A 15 4.31 6.60 -18.04
N MET A 16 5.32 7.46 -17.91
CA MET A 16 6.40 7.29 -16.92
C MET A 16 5.87 7.28 -15.48
N ASN A 17 4.87 8.12 -15.16
CA ASN A 17 4.23 8.11 -13.85
C ASN A 17 3.40 6.83 -13.62
N PHE A 18 2.76 6.30 -14.66
CA PHE A 18 2.01 5.05 -14.58
C PHE A 18 2.94 3.85 -14.35
N ASP A 19 4.01 3.72 -15.14
CA ASP A 19 5.01 2.65 -14.97
C ASP A 19 5.64 2.68 -13.58
N HIS A 20 5.94 3.89 -13.08
CA HIS A 20 6.46 4.05 -11.74
C HIS A 20 5.43 3.62 -10.68
N LEU A 21 4.16 3.99 -10.84
CA LEU A 21 3.10 3.57 -9.93
C LEU A 21 2.92 2.04 -9.93
N MET A 22 2.94 1.40 -11.11
CA MET A 22 2.86 -0.06 -11.23
C MET A 22 4.04 -0.76 -10.52
N LYS A 23 5.26 -0.24 -10.68
CA LYS A 23 6.43 -0.75 -9.94
C LYS A 23 6.27 -0.62 -8.43
N ILE A 24 5.68 0.48 -7.94
CA ILE A 24 5.41 0.65 -6.52
C ILE A 24 4.38 -0.39 -6.05
N TYR A 25 3.32 -0.62 -6.83
CA TYR A 25 2.30 -1.62 -6.50
C TYR A 25 2.87 -3.04 -6.45
N GLU A 26 3.75 -3.39 -7.39
CA GLU A 26 4.44 -4.68 -7.41
C GLU A 26 5.40 -4.83 -6.20
N ASN A 27 6.18 -3.79 -5.89
CA ASN A 27 7.05 -3.82 -4.72
C ASN A 27 6.25 -3.98 -3.42
N ASN A 28 5.15 -3.25 -3.29
CA ASN A 28 4.24 -3.38 -2.15
C ASN A 28 3.68 -4.80 -2.08
N TYR A 29 3.30 -5.41 -3.20
CA TYR A 29 2.83 -6.80 -3.23
C TYR A 29 3.87 -7.76 -2.66
N TYR A 30 5.12 -7.70 -3.12
CA TYR A 30 6.15 -8.64 -2.64
C TYR A 30 6.53 -8.42 -1.17
N LEU A 31 6.55 -7.17 -0.70
CA LEU A 31 6.75 -6.88 0.73
C LEU A 31 5.57 -7.40 1.56
N PHE A 32 4.35 -7.15 1.11
CA PHE A 32 3.14 -7.53 1.83
C PHE A 32 2.83 -9.03 1.74
N LYS A 33 3.33 -9.73 0.72
CA LYS A 33 3.16 -11.18 0.56
C LYS A 33 3.58 -11.94 1.82
N LYS A 34 4.67 -11.51 2.48
CA LYS A 34 5.13 -12.10 3.75
C LYS A 34 4.06 -11.98 4.85
N VAL A 35 3.41 -10.83 4.93
CA VAL A 35 2.30 -10.53 5.87
C VAL A 35 1.03 -11.31 5.49
N ILE A 36 0.74 -11.49 4.20
CA ILE A 36 -0.43 -12.25 3.72
C ILE A 36 -0.29 -13.75 3.98
N THR A 37 0.90 -14.32 3.84
CA THR A 37 1.08 -15.76 4.10
C THR A 37 0.66 -16.16 5.52
N SER A 38 0.82 -15.26 6.50
CA SER A 38 0.34 -15.48 7.87
C SER A 38 -1.15 -15.22 8.07
N LEU A 39 -1.88 -14.78 7.04
CA LEU A 39 -3.30 -14.41 7.09
C LEU A 39 -4.22 -15.33 6.29
N ARG A 40 -3.66 -16.28 5.54
CA ARG A 40 -4.28 -16.87 4.34
C ARG A 40 -5.60 -17.61 4.56
N ASP A 41 -5.97 -17.93 5.80
CA ASP A 41 -7.17 -18.69 6.14
C ASP A 41 -8.21 -17.90 6.97
N ASN A 42 -7.96 -16.60 7.22
CA ASN A 42 -8.87 -15.78 8.02
C ASN A 42 -9.86 -15.00 7.13
N SER A 43 -11.09 -15.51 7.05
CA SER A 43 -12.24 -14.78 6.49
C SER A 43 -12.82 -13.75 7.47
N SER A 44 -12.28 -13.66 8.68
CA SER A 44 -12.73 -12.79 9.76
C SER A 44 -11.68 -11.75 10.15
N MET A 45 -12.14 -10.70 10.83
CA MET A 45 -11.26 -9.70 11.43
C MET A 45 -10.24 -10.39 12.35
N SER A 46 -8.96 -10.12 12.13
CA SER A 46 -7.86 -10.82 12.76
C SER A 46 -6.79 -9.86 13.23
N THR A 47 -6.20 -10.15 14.39
CA THR A 47 -5.03 -9.41 14.88
C THR A 47 -3.76 -10.12 14.44
N ILE A 48 -2.84 -9.37 13.83
CA ILE A 48 -1.53 -9.85 13.42
C ILE A 48 -0.49 -9.24 14.34
N VAL A 49 0.38 -10.08 14.86
CA VAL A 49 1.59 -9.64 15.55
C VAL A 49 2.77 -9.97 14.66
N PHE A 50 3.52 -8.96 14.26
CA PHE A 50 4.72 -9.12 13.44
C PHE A 50 5.81 -8.16 13.92
N ASN A 51 6.97 -8.68 14.30
CA ASN A 51 8.11 -7.89 14.82
C ASN A 51 7.70 -6.89 15.92
N ASN A 52 6.94 -7.37 16.91
CA ASN A 52 6.36 -6.57 18.01
C ASN A 52 5.40 -5.44 17.57
N ASN A 53 5.03 -5.39 16.29
CA ASN A 53 3.98 -4.53 15.78
C ASN A 53 2.66 -5.28 15.81
N VAL A 54 1.63 -4.65 16.37
CA VAL A 54 0.27 -5.17 16.37
C VAL A 54 -0.51 -4.46 15.27
N MET A 55 -1.06 -5.25 14.36
CA MET A 55 -1.87 -4.82 13.24
C MET A 55 -3.22 -5.53 13.29
N GLN A 56 -4.25 -4.94 12.71
CA GLN A 56 -5.54 -5.58 12.51
C GLN A 56 -5.84 -5.66 11.02
N TYR A 57 -6.22 -6.86 10.59
CA TYR A 57 -6.68 -7.17 9.26
C TYR A 57 -8.20 -7.35 9.30
N GLU A 58 -8.91 -6.61 8.45
CA GLU A 58 -10.36 -6.72 8.31
C GLU A 58 -10.67 -6.99 6.82
N PRO A 59 -10.97 -8.25 6.46
CA PRO A 59 -11.34 -8.57 5.09
C PRO A 59 -12.71 -7.97 4.75
N ILE A 60 -12.85 -7.39 3.55
CA ILE A 60 -14.12 -6.91 3.00
C ILE A 60 -14.61 -7.88 1.92
N THR A 61 -13.71 -8.28 1.02
CA THR A 61 -14.01 -9.20 -0.06
C THR A 61 -12.78 -10.05 -0.34
N ILE A 62 -12.94 -11.37 -0.34
CA ILE A 62 -11.86 -12.31 -0.66
C ILE A 62 -12.35 -13.16 -1.83
N THR A 63 -11.60 -13.15 -2.92
CA THR A 63 -11.91 -13.98 -4.09
C THR A 63 -10.68 -14.75 -4.53
N LYS A 64 -10.83 -15.62 -5.52
CA LYS A 64 -9.68 -16.33 -6.11
C LYS A 64 -8.60 -15.40 -6.65
N TYR A 65 -8.98 -14.22 -7.14
CA TYR A 65 -8.11 -13.32 -7.90
C TYR A 65 -7.81 -12.00 -7.20
N THR A 66 -8.69 -11.57 -6.29
CA THR A 66 -8.62 -10.26 -5.67
C THR A 66 -9.06 -10.31 -4.22
N ASP A 67 -8.26 -9.73 -3.34
CA ASP A 67 -8.63 -9.48 -1.94
C ASP A 67 -8.72 -7.98 -1.69
N ILE A 68 -9.83 -7.54 -1.11
CA ILE A 68 -10.07 -6.18 -0.65
C ILE A 68 -10.21 -6.23 0.86
N PHE A 69 -9.41 -5.43 1.56
CA PHE A 69 -9.38 -5.43 3.01
C PHE A 69 -8.95 -4.07 3.55
N LYS A 70 -9.28 -3.83 4.82
CA LYS A 70 -8.70 -2.72 5.59
C LYS A 70 -7.55 -3.25 6.42
N PHE A 71 -6.51 -2.43 6.52
CA PHE A 71 -5.37 -2.73 7.36
C PHE A 71 -5.16 -1.61 8.36
N TYR A 72 -5.31 -1.92 9.63
CA TYR A 72 -5.10 -0.99 10.73
C TYR A 72 -3.76 -1.30 11.37
N TYR A 73 -2.92 -0.29 11.53
CA TYR A 73 -1.65 -0.44 12.20
C TYR A 73 -1.47 0.64 13.25
N LYS A 74 -0.94 0.23 14.42
CA LYS A 74 -0.46 1.18 15.42
C LYS A 74 0.91 1.67 14.95
N TYR A 75 1.06 2.96 14.67
CA TYR A 75 2.38 3.56 14.50
C TYR A 75 2.70 4.46 15.70
N LYS A 76 3.97 4.43 16.14
CA LYS A 76 4.50 5.44 17.05
C LYS A 76 4.92 6.64 16.20
N SER A 77 4.37 7.82 16.47
CA SER A 77 4.79 9.04 15.78
C SER A 77 6.22 9.38 16.20
N PRO A 78 7.15 9.61 15.24
CA PRO A 78 8.52 9.99 15.58
C PRO A 78 8.61 11.41 16.19
N PHE A 79 7.53 12.20 16.09
CA PHE A 79 7.48 13.59 16.54
C PHE A 79 6.86 13.77 17.94
N TYR A 80 6.36 12.70 18.57
CA TYR A 80 5.74 12.75 19.90
C TYR A 80 6.29 11.64 20.80
N PRO A 81 7.15 11.96 21.79
CA PRO A 81 7.80 10.96 22.65
C PRO A 81 6.90 10.43 23.78
N GLY A 82 5.62 10.79 23.81
CA GLY A 82 4.62 10.15 24.67
C GLY A 82 4.15 8.83 24.06
N ASN A 83 3.80 7.83 24.90
CA ASN A 83 3.17 6.56 24.51
C ASN A 83 1.75 6.73 23.89
N SER A 84 1.51 7.79 23.13
CA SER A 84 0.30 8.04 22.37
C SER A 84 0.32 7.19 21.10
N TYR A 85 -0.36 6.05 21.13
CA TYR A 85 -0.64 5.26 19.94
C TYR A 85 -1.75 5.94 19.15
N SER A 86 -1.46 6.32 17.89
CA SER A 86 -2.46 6.80 16.96
C SER A 86 -2.89 5.65 16.05
N ILE A 87 -4.18 5.33 16.03
CA ILE A 87 -4.77 4.45 15.01
C ILE A 87 -5.27 5.36 13.88
N LYS A 88 -4.50 5.51 12.79
CA LYS A 88 -4.97 6.07 11.50
C LYS A 88 -3.95 5.82 10.37
N PRO A 89 -4.35 5.77 9.08
CA PRO A 89 -5.68 5.99 8.53
C PRO A 89 -6.33 4.74 7.91
N HIS A 90 -7.64 4.81 7.72
CA HIS A 90 -8.49 3.87 7.00
C HIS A 90 -8.03 3.73 5.54
N LEU A 91 -7.01 2.89 5.33
CA LEU A 91 -6.53 2.56 4.02
C LEU A 91 -7.25 1.30 3.54
N LEU A 92 -7.74 1.37 2.31
CA LEU A 92 -8.28 0.25 1.58
C LEU A 92 -7.17 -0.35 0.74
N PHE A 93 -6.91 -1.64 0.94
CA PHE A 93 -5.93 -2.39 0.20
C PHE A 93 -6.67 -3.27 -0.81
N THR A 94 -6.20 -3.23 -2.05
CA THR A 94 -6.65 -4.14 -3.11
C THR A 94 -5.46 -4.95 -3.58
N LEU A 95 -5.50 -6.24 -3.27
CA LEU A 95 -4.49 -7.22 -3.65
C LEU A 95 -4.94 -7.95 -4.91
N TYR A 96 -4.28 -7.69 -6.03
CA TYR A 96 -4.49 -8.40 -7.29
C TYR A 96 -3.52 -9.58 -7.36
N LYS A 97 -4.00 -10.80 -7.10
CA LYS A 97 -3.18 -12.01 -6.94
C LYS A 97 -2.47 -12.40 -8.25
N ASP A 98 -3.19 -12.34 -9.36
CA ASP A 98 -2.67 -12.74 -10.67
C ASP A 98 -1.66 -11.72 -11.21
N ALA A 99 -2.00 -10.43 -11.10
CA ALA A 99 -1.14 -9.34 -11.53
C ALA A 99 0.04 -9.08 -10.56
N ARG A 100 0.00 -9.68 -9.36
CA ARG A 100 1.00 -9.46 -8.28
C ARG A 100 1.15 -7.99 -7.91
N LEU A 101 0.02 -7.29 -7.78
CA LEU A 101 -0.04 -5.88 -7.43
C LEU A 101 -0.76 -5.69 -6.11
N LEU A 102 -0.24 -4.77 -5.29
CA LEU A 102 -0.93 -4.27 -4.10
C LEU A 102 -1.15 -2.77 -4.25
N GLU A 103 -2.39 -2.42 -4.51
CA GLU A 103 -2.84 -1.03 -4.55
C GLU A 103 -3.35 -0.63 -3.17
N VAL A 104 -2.98 0.59 -2.74
CA VAL A 104 -3.49 1.18 -1.51
C VAL A 104 -4.16 2.52 -1.79
N LYS A 105 -5.36 2.67 -1.25
CA LYS A 105 -6.17 3.88 -1.35
C LYS A 105 -6.53 4.40 0.03
N SER A 106 -6.49 5.72 0.21
CA SER A 106 -7.22 6.36 1.30
C SER A 106 -8.73 6.25 1.11
N LEU A 107 -9.52 6.46 2.17
CA LEU A 107 -10.98 6.55 2.05
C LEU A 107 -11.44 7.61 1.05
N GLY A 108 -10.72 8.73 0.93
CA GLY A 108 -11.01 9.77 -0.07
C GLY A 108 -10.76 9.27 -1.49
N GLN A 109 -9.59 8.65 -1.69
CA GLN A 109 -9.19 7.98 -2.95
C GLN A 109 -10.17 6.90 -3.42
N ASN A 110 -10.89 6.29 -2.49
CA ASN A 110 -11.86 5.27 -2.84
C ASN A 110 -13.22 5.86 -3.26
N LYS A 111 -13.52 7.11 -2.87
CA LYS A 111 -14.76 7.80 -3.24
C LYS A 111 -14.63 8.55 -4.57
N ASP A 112 -13.47 9.16 -4.80
CA ASP A 112 -13.22 9.98 -5.98
C ASP A 112 -12.36 9.21 -7.00
N PHE A 113 -12.92 8.93 -8.18
CA PHE A 113 -12.24 8.16 -9.23
C PHE A 113 -11.08 8.95 -9.89
N ASP A 114 -11.26 10.26 -10.05
CA ASP A 114 -10.34 11.20 -10.74
C ASP A 114 -9.18 11.68 -9.87
N GLU A 115 -8.62 10.81 -9.04
CA GLU A 115 -7.53 11.23 -8.18
C GLU A 115 -6.20 11.39 -8.90
N ASN A 116 -5.50 12.49 -8.58
CA ASN A 116 -4.18 12.82 -9.09
C ASN A 116 -3.18 11.68 -8.87
N ILE A 117 -2.49 11.27 -9.94
CA ILE A 117 -1.47 10.22 -9.94
C ILE A 117 -0.35 10.46 -8.89
N ARG A 118 0.00 11.72 -8.62
CA ARG A 118 0.97 12.07 -7.57
C ARG A 118 0.50 11.64 -6.18
N ASN A 119 -0.79 11.74 -5.89
CA ASN A 119 -1.35 11.31 -4.61
C ASN A 119 -1.39 9.78 -4.52
N LYS A 120 -1.71 9.08 -5.62
CA LYS A 120 -1.65 7.61 -5.69
C LYS A 120 -0.22 7.12 -5.41
N ILE A 121 0.78 7.74 -6.06
CA ILE A 121 2.21 7.48 -5.81
C ILE A 121 2.56 7.75 -4.34
N LYS A 122 2.18 8.92 -3.80
CA LYS A 122 2.50 9.32 -2.42
C LYS A 122 1.98 8.30 -1.39
N VAL A 123 0.70 7.91 -1.48
CA VAL A 123 0.10 6.95 -0.54
C VAL A 123 0.79 5.58 -0.64
N ASN A 124 1.04 5.10 -1.85
CA ASN A 124 1.65 3.79 -2.04
C ASN A 124 3.14 3.77 -1.69
N LEU A 125 3.87 4.87 -1.85
CA LEU A 125 5.24 5.03 -1.35
C LEU A 125 5.30 5.06 0.18
N ASN A 126 4.36 5.74 0.83
CA ASN A 126 4.30 5.72 2.29
C ASN A 126 4.12 4.29 2.83
N ILE A 127 3.28 3.49 2.17
CA ILE A 127 3.12 2.07 2.48
C ILE A 127 4.39 1.28 2.20
N TYR A 128 5.05 1.50 1.07
CA TYR A 128 6.33 0.85 0.77
C TYR A 128 7.34 1.04 1.91
N PHE A 129 7.57 2.29 2.33
CA PHE A 129 8.53 2.59 3.39
C PHE A 129 8.10 2.02 4.74
N TRP A 130 6.80 2.07 5.02
CA TRP A 130 6.25 1.49 6.24
C TRP A 130 6.44 -0.04 6.29
N LEU A 131 6.05 -0.77 5.24
CA LEU A 131 6.28 -2.22 5.13
C LEU A 131 7.76 -2.56 5.24
N LYS A 132 8.62 -1.80 4.56
CA LYS A 132 10.07 -1.97 4.64
C LYS A 132 10.59 -1.77 6.06
N SER A 133 10.11 -0.77 6.80
CA SER A 133 10.51 -0.52 8.20
C SER A 133 10.14 -1.67 9.13
N ILE A 134 8.93 -2.21 9.00
CA ILE A 134 8.47 -3.35 9.80
C ILE A 134 9.26 -4.62 9.47
N LEU A 135 9.58 -4.84 8.19
CA LEU A 135 10.32 -6.02 7.75
C LEU A 135 11.83 -5.94 8.07
N LYS A 136 12.44 -4.74 8.04
CA LYS A 136 13.87 -4.51 8.27
C LYS A 136 14.27 -4.53 9.76
N ASN A 137 13.33 -4.36 10.69
CA ASN A 137 13.57 -4.62 12.12
C ASN A 137 13.74 -6.12 12.47
N ASN A 138 13.93 -6.99 11.48
CA ASN A 138 14.50 -8.31 11.68
C ASN A 138 16.03 -8.18 11.81
N HIS A 139 16.57 -8.46 13.00
CA HIS A 139 18.01 -8.57 13.28
C HIS A 139 18.75 -9.63 12.42
N THR A 140 18.07 -10.29 11.50
CA THR A 140 18.61 -11.39 10.70
C THR A 140 19.40 -10.96 9.46
N TYR A 141 19.37 -9.67 9.08
CA TYR A 141 20.10 -9.18 7.90
C TYR A 141 20.67 -7.77 8.13
N GLN A 142 21.76 -7.71 8.92
CA GLN A 142 22.84 -6.74 8.70
C GLN A 142 23.88 -7.38 7.80
#